data_AF-A0A838W9C3-F1
#
_entry.id   AF-A0A838W9C3-F1
#
_cell.length_a   1.000
_cell.length_b   1.000
_cell.length_c   1.000
_cell.angle_alpha   90.00
_cell.angle_beta   90.00
_cell.angle_gamma   90.00
#
_symmetry.space_group_name_H-M   'P 1'
#
loop_
_entity.id
_entity.type
_entity.pdbx_description
1 polymer ?
#
loop_
_entity_poly.entity_id
_entity_poly.type
_entity_poly.pdbx_seq_one_letter_code
_entity_poly.pdbx_strand_id
1 'polypeptide(L)' 'MLKEHDLPERWSAKRKSEIVLRLLRGEDLGELSREIQVPPPQIEQWREAFPSGAEAGLKKPAGDPLELTTSAIR' A
#
# COMPACT_ATOMS: atom_id res chain seq x y z
N MET A 1 3.14 26.54 -6.38
CA MET A 1 4.05 25.86 -5.45
C MET A 1 3.23 25.29 -4.32
N LEU A 2 2.95 23.99 -4.34
CA LEU A 2 2.40 23.31 -3.17
C LEU A 2 3.52 23.24 -2.14
N LYS A 3 3.25 23.74 -0.95
CA LYS A 3 4.22 23.97 0.12
C LYS A 3 4.51 22.65 0.85
N GLU A 4 5.75 22.54 1.32
CA GLU A 4 6.35 21.45 2.11
C GLU A 4 5.79 21.35 3.54
N HIS A 5 4.49 21.57 3.76
CA HIS A 5 3.91 21.37 5.09
C HIS A 5 3.67 19.87 5.32
N ASP A 6 4.17 19.39 6.44
CA ASP A 6 3.92 18.09 7.06
C ASP A 6 4.71 16.91 6.50
N LEU A 7 5.78 16.58 7.22
CA LEU A 7 6.46 15.29 7.19
C LEU A 7 5.41 14.15 7.18
N PRO A 8 5.63 13.11 6.36
CA PRO A 8 4.55 12.32 5.79
C PRO A 8 3.73 11.61 6.86
N GLU A 9 2.41 11.82 6.84
CA GLU A 9 1.48 10.81 7.32
C GLU A 9 1.88 9.48 6.67
N ARG A 10 2.42 8.57 7.48
CA ARG A 10 3.01 7.33 6.99
C ARG A 10 1.88 6.44 6.48
N TRP A 11 1.70 6.43 5.16
CA TRP A 11 0.80 5.48 4.50
C TRP A 11 1.20 4.04 4.87
N SER A 12 0.28 3.33 5.52
CA SER A 12 0.48 1.92 5.85
C SER A 12 0.59 1.06 4.59
N ALA A 13 1.36 -0.03 4.66
CA ALA A 13 1.48 -0.98 3.55
C ALA A 13 0.10 -1.52 3.09
N LYS A 14 -0.81 -1.74 4.06
CA LYS A 14 -2.19 -2.14 3.79
C LYS A 14 -2.92 -1.11 2.93
N ARG A 15 -2.86 0.17 3.32
CA ARG A 15 -3.57 1.23 2.60
C ARG A 15 -2.99 1.45 1.19
N LYS A 16 -1.66 1.40 1.03
CA LYS A 16 -1.02 1.42 -0.29
C LYS A 16 -1.49 0.26 -1.16
N SER A 17 -1.60 -0.94 -0.59
CA SER A 17 -2.08 -2.13 -1.31
C SER A 17 -3.53 -1.97 -1.77
N GLU A 18 -4.42 -1.44 -0.91
CA GLU A 18 -5.81 -1.15 -1.28
C GLU A 18 -5.90 -0.20 -2.49
N ILE A 19 -5.08 0.85 -2.51
CA ILE A 19 -5.01 1.83 -3.59
C ILE A 19 -4.51 1.20 -4.89
N VAL A 20 -3.46 0.38 -4.83
CA VAL A 20 -2.97 -0.34 -6.02
C VAL A 20 -4.04 -1.30 -6.55
N LEU A 21 -4.77 -2.00 -5.67
CA LEU A 21 -5.86 -2.89 -6.09
C LEU A 21 -7.03 -2.14 -6.75
N ARG A 22 -7.30 -0.88 -6.37
CA ARG A 22 -8.26 0.00 -7.06
C ARG A 22 -7.81 0.27 -8.50
N LEU A 23 -6.55 0.64 -8.70
CA LEU A 23 -5.98 0.84 -10.05
C LEU A 23 -6.03 -0.43 -10.90
N LEU A 24 -5.73 -1.59 -10.32
CA LEU A 24 -5.79 -2.88 -11.04
C LEU A 24 -7.22 -3.28 -11.44
N ARG A 25 -8.25 -2.75 -10.75
CA ARG A 25 -9.67 -2.90 -11.14
C ARG A 25 -10.09 -1.92 -12.24
N GLY A 26 -9.22 -1.02 -12.67
CA GLY A 26 -9.48 -0.06 -13.73
C GLY A 26 -10.01 1.29 -13.27
N GLU A 27 -9.92 1.61 -11.97
CA GLU A 27 -10.20 2.97 -11.50
C GLU A 27 -9.19 3.99 -12.07
N ASP A 28 -9.66 5.20 -12.37
CA ASP A 28 -8.80 6.24 -12.96
C ASP A 28 -7.78 6.77 -11.96
N LEU A 29 -6.52 6.87 -12.40
CA LEU A 29 -5.41 7.36 -11.58
C LEU A 29 -5.60 8.82 -11.17
N GLY A 30 -6.14 9.65 -12.05
CA GLY A 30 -6.37 11.07 -11.81
C GLY A 30 -7.48 11.32 -10.81
N GLU A 31 -8.59 10.57 -10.89
CA GLU A 31 -9.67 10.58 -9.91
C GLU A 31 -9.18 10.10 -8.54
N LEU A 32 -8.50 8.96 -8.51
CA LEU A 32 -7.95 8.40 -7.28
C LEU A 32 -6.97 9.36 -6.61
N SER A 33 -6.07 9.96 -7.38
CA SER A 33 -5.09 10.96 -6.90
C SER A 33 -5.77 12.16 -6.23
N ARG A 34 -6.85 12.67 -6.82
CA ARG A 34 -7.62 13.78 -6.25
C ARG A 34 -8.34 13.38 -4.97
N GLU A 35 -8.89 12.17 -4.92
CA GLU A 35 -9.60 11.65 -3.73
C GLU A 35 -8.67 11.50 -2.52
N ILE A 36 -7.49 10.87 -2.72
CA ILE A 36 -6.57 10.57 -1.62
C ILE A 36 -5.52 11.66 -1.37
N GLN A 37 -5.55 12.74 -2.17
CA GLN A 37 -4.60 13.85 -2.13
C GLN A 37 -3.13 13.42 -2.25
N VAL A 38 -2.86 12.37 -3.03
CA VAL A 38 -1.51 11.88 -3.33
C VAL A 38 -1.21 12.10 -4.81
N PRO A 39 -0.06 12.67 -5.20
CA PRO A 39 0.28 12.90 -6.60
C PRO A 39 0.33 11.60 -7.42
N PRO A 40 -0.10 11.60 -8.70
CA PRO A 40 -0.08 10.40 -9.55
C PRO A 40 1.28 9.68 -9.58
N PRO A 41 2.44 10.38 -9.69
CA PRO A 41 3.75 9.72 -9.70
C PRO A 41 4.07 8.94 -8.42
N GLN A 42 3.51 9.34 -7.27
CA GLN A 42 3.71 8.63 -6.01
C GLN A 42 2.84 7.37 -5.92
N ILE A 43 1.64 7.41 -6.50
CA ILE A 43 0.76 6.24 -6.60
C ILE A 43 1.34 5.23 -7.60
N GLU A 44 1.91 5.70 -8.71
CA GLU A 44 2.60 4.84 -9.68
C GLU A 44 3.78 4.10 -9.05
N GLN A 45 4.60 4.77 -8.22
CA GLN A 45 5.67 4.11 -7.47
C GLN A 45 5.16 2.96 -6.58
N TRP A 46 3.97 3.10 -5.97
CA TRP A 46 3.37 2.01 -5.19
C TRP A 46 2.91 0.86 -6.08
N ARG A 47 2.33 1.18 -7.24
CA ARG A 47 1.92 0.18 -8.25
C ARG A 47 3.11 -0.61 -8.79
N GLU A 48 4.24 0.05 -9.04
CA GLU A 48 5.48 -0.59 -9.49
C GLU A 48 6.10 -1.49 -8.41
N ALA A 49 6.05 -1.08 -7.14
CA ALA A 49 6.61 -1.86 -6.03
C ALA A 49 5.73 -3.04 -5.58
N PHE A 50 4.44 -3.03 -5.93
CA PHE A 50 3.45 -3.99 -5.43
C PHE A 50 3.73 -5.46 -5.82
N PRO A 51 4.08 -5.83 -7.07
CA PRO A 51 4.27 -7.21 -7.47
C PRO A 51 5.32 -7.95 -6.63
N SER A 52 6.47 -7.32 -6.37
CA SER A 52 7.55 -7.89 -5.57
C SER A 52 7.10 -8.24 -4.15
N GLY A 53 6.31 -7.37 -3.51
CA GLY A 53 5.74 -7.62 -2.18
C GLY A 53 4.64 -8.67 -2.19
N ALA A 54 3.77 -8.64 -3.20
CA ALA A 54 2.67 -9.59 -3.36
C ALA A 54 3.21 -11.02 -3.59
N GLU A 55 4.16 -11.19 -4.51
CA GLU A 55 4.81 -12.48 -4.76
C GLU A 55 5.52 -13.03 -3.53
N ALA A 56 6.23 -12.18 -2.78
CA ALA A 56 6.88 -12.58 -1.55
C ALA A 56 5.86 -13.06 -0.49
N GLY A 57 4.68 -12.43 -0.42
CA GLY A 57 3.58 -12.85 0.44
C GLY A 57 3.01 -14.21 0.05
N LEU A 58 2.85 -14.49 -1.25
CA LEU A 58 2.35 -15.78 -1.76
C LEU A 58 3.35 -16.93 -1.57
N LYS A 59 4.65 -16.64 -1.60
CA LYS A 59 5.73 -17.63 -1.39
C LYS A 59 5.89 -18.04 0.07
N LYS A 60 5.43 -17.22 1.02
CA LYS A 60 5.44 -17.59 2.43
C LYS A 60 4.40 -18.71 2.61
N PRO A 61 4.79 -19.90 3.14
CA PRO A 61 3.81 -20.84 3.63
C PRO A 61 2.87 -20.09 4.57
N ALA A 62 1.57 -20.36 4.52
CA ALA A 62 0.67 -19.89 5.57
C ALA A 62 1.27 -20.38 6.89
N GLY A 63 1.91 -19.47 7.64
CA GLY A 63 2.48 -19.80 8.93
C GLY A 63 1.37 -20.43 9.76
N ASP A 64 1.73 -21.43 10.55
CA ASP A 64 0.81 -22.10 11.47
C ASP A 64 -0.09 -21.03 12.13
N PRO A 65 -1.43 -21.14 12.05
CA PRO A 65 -2.36 -20.15 12.59
C PRO A 65 -2.06 -19.70 14.05
N LEU A 66 -1.27 -20.49 14.78
CA LEU A 66 -0.85 -20.26 16.16
C LEU A 66 0.30 -19.24 16.33
N GLU A 67 1.04 -18.88 15.28
CA GLU A 67 2.15 -17.91 15.38
C GLU A 67 1.67 -16.45 15.43
N LEU A 68 0.42 -16.16 15.04
CA LEU A 68 -0.13 -14.79 15.00
C LEU A 68 -0.59 -14.26 16.36
N THR A 69 -0.70 -15.09 17.41
CA THR A 69 -1.21 -14.67 18.73
C THR A 69 -0.14 -14.50 19.81
N THR A 70 1.11 -14.88 19.54
CA THR A 70 2.14 -14.98 20.61
C THR A 70 3.00 -13.72 20.76
N SER A 71 2.95 -12.76 19.84
CA SER A 71 3.72 -11.50 19.98
C SER A 71 3.02 -10.39 20.78
N ALA A 72 1.94 -10.69 21.51
CA ALA A 72 1.24 -9.73 22.37
C ALA A 72 1.47 -9.95 23.88
N ILE A 73 2.31 -10.90 24.29
CA ILE A 73 2.70 -11.08 25.69
C ILE A 73 4.22 -11.28 25.78
N ARG A 74 4.97 -10.18 25.67
CA ARG A 74 6.27 -10.01 26.32
C ARG A 74 6.50 -8.53 26.58
#